data_AF-A0A8T3E9U4-F1
#
_entry.id   AF-A0A8T3E9U4-F1
#
_cell.length_a   1.000
_cell.length_b   1.000
_cell.length_c   1.000
_cell.angle_alpha   90.00
_cell.angle_beta   90.00
_cell.angle_gamma   90.00
#
_symmetry.space_group_name_H-M   'P 1'
#
loop_
_entity.id
_entity.type
_entity.pdbx_description
1 polymer ?
#
loop_
_entity_poly.entity_id
_entity_poly.type
_entity_poly.pdbx_seq_one_letter_code
_entity_poly.pdbx_strand_id
1 'polypeptide(L)'
;MLPLLTLLFHHDGYIDFVEYIAAISLLLKGEINQKLKWYFKLFDQDGNGKIDKDELETIFTAIQDITRMHEIPPEEIVSLIFEKIDINGEGELTLEEFITGAKEHPDIMEMLNKMMDLTPVLVIIINGRRKSV
;
A
#
# COMPACT_ATOMS: atom_id res chain seq x y z
N MET A 1 -10.64 -20.47 4.69
CA MET A 1 -9.48 -19.65 5.08
C MET A 1 -9.99 -18.21 5.27
N LEU A 2 -10.55 -17.93 6.44
CA LEU A 2 -11.15 -16.66 6.93
C LEU A 2 -10.59 -16.46 8.35
N PRO A 3 -10.49 -15.26 8.96
CA PRO A 3 -10.60 -13.88 8.47
C PRO A 3 -9.46 -13.02 9.08
N LEU A 4 -8.20 -13.21 8.67
CA LEU A 4 -7.06 -12.46 9.24
C LEU A 4 -7.03 -10.98 8.83
N LEU A 5 -7.75 -10.60 7.76
CA LEU A 5 -7.79 -9.22 7.27
C LEU A 5 -8.70 -8.29 8.08
N THR A 6 -9.51 -8.82 8.99
CA THR A 6 -10.43 -8.02 9.84
C THR A 6 -9.75 -7.52 11.11
N LEU A 7 -8.56 -8.03 11.45
CA LEU A 7 -7.88 -7.77 12.72
C LEU A 7 -6.84 -6.66 12.68
N LEU A 8 -6.49 -6.10 11.52
CA LEU A 8 -5.39 -5.12 11.45
C LEU A 8 -5.69 -3.74 12.04
N PHE A 9 -6.91 -3.52 12.54
CA PHE A 9 -7.30 -2.22 13.08
C PHE A 9 -8.25 -2.43 14.27
N HIS A 10 -7.75 -3.03 15.35
CA HIS A 10 -8.22 -2.52 16.63
C HIS A 10 -7.85 -1.03 16.62
N HIS A 11 -8.85 -0.15 16.49
CA HIS A 11 -8.68 1.32 16.44
C HIS A 11 -8.20 1.88 17.80
N ASP A 12 -7.20 1.25 18.42
CA ASP A 12 -6.58 1.68 19.68
C ASP A 12 -5.27 2.45 19.45
N GLY A 13 -4.83 2.57 18.20
CA GLY A 13 -3.61 3.28 17.80
C GLY A 13 -2.33 2.46 17.95
N TYR A 14 -2.44 1.17 18.27
CA TYR A 14 -1.32 0.25 18.39
C TYR A 14 -1.45 -0.90 17.39
N ILE A 15 -0.30 -1.48 17.02
CA ILE A 15 -0.25 -2.73 16.28
C ILE A 15 0.30 -3.77 17.25
N ASP A 16 -0.51 -4.78 17.58
CA ASP A 16 -0.06 -5.87 18.42
C ASP A 16 0.91 -6.80 17.68
N PHE A 17 1.58 -7.70 18.42
CA PHE A 17 2.58 -8.59 17.81
C PHE A 17 1.97 -9.52 16.74
N VAL A 18 0.74 -9.99 16.94
CA VAL A 18 0.06 -10.88 15.99
C VAL A 18 -0.30 -10.12 14.72
N GLU A 19 -0.83 -8.90 14.86
CA GLU A 19 -1.17 -7.99 13.76
C GLU A 19 0.09 -7.63 12.96
N TYR A 20 1.19 -7.31 13.62
CA TYR A 20 2.49 -7.04 13.00
C TYR A 20 2.99 -8.24 12.19
N ILE A 21 2.98 -9.45 12.77
CA ILE A 21 3.41 -10.67 12.07
C ILE A 21 2.47 -11.00 10.90
N ALA A 22 1.17 -10.78 11.05
CA ALA A 22 0.19 -10.99 9.99
C ALA A 22 0.43 -10.04 8.80
N ALA A 23 0.67 -8.75 9.07
CA ALA A 23 0.99 -7.75 8.06
C ALA A 23 2.26 -8.13 7.28
N ILE A 24 3.34 -8.50 7.99
CA ILE A 24 4.59 -8.94 7.36
C ILE A 24 4.40 -10.22 6.54
N SER A 25 3.65 -11.19 7.07
CA SER A 25 3.40 -12.45 6.35
C SER A 25 2.62 -12.20 5.06
N LEU A 26 1.64 -11.30 5.10
CA LEU A 26 0.88 -10.88 3.93
C LEU A 26 1.75 -10.16 2.90
N LEU A 27 2.64 -9.26 3.34
CA LEU A 27 3.57 -8.57 2.46
C LEU A 27 4.54 -9.52 1.76
N LEU A 28 5.08 -10.49 2.50
CA LEU A 28 6.08 -11.43 1.98
C LEU A 28 5.47 -12.58 1.15
N LYS A 29 4.30 -13.10 1.53
CA LYS A 29 3.75 -14.35 0.98
C LYS A 29 2.30 -14.26 0.50
N GLY A 30 1.65 -13.11 0.66
CA GLY A 30 0.26 -12.91 0.29
C GLY A 30 0.02 -13.01 -1.21
N GLU A 31 -1.15 -13.52 -1.58
CA GLU A 31 -1.61 -13.47 -2.96
C GLU A 31 -1.91 -12.03 -3.37
N ILE A 32 -1.83 -11.74 -4.67
CA ILE A 32 -1.98 -10.39 -5.22
C ILE A 32 -3.30 -9.71 -4.79
N ASN A 33 -4.41 -10.46 -4.77
CA ASN A 33 -5.70 -9.94 -4.33
C ASN A 33 -5.73 -9.55 -2.85
N GLN A 34 -5.01 -10.28 -2.00
CA GLN A 34 -4.94 -9.99 -0.58
C GLN A 34 -4.06 -8.75 -0.34
N LYS A 35 -2.96 -8.63 -1.10
CA LYS A 35 -2.10 -7.44 -1.09
C LYS A 35 -2.84 -6.19 -1.53
N LEU A 36 -3.57 -6.25 -2.65
CA LEU A 36 -4.34 -5.11 -3.15
C LEU A 36 -5.43 -4.65 -2.16
N LYS A 37 -6.15 -5.59 -1.53
CA LYS A 37 -7.11 -5.26 -0.45
C LYS A 37 -6.44 -4.58 0.75
N TRP A 38 -5.21 -4.97 1.05
CA TRP A 38 -4.46 -4.38 2.14
C TRP A 38 -3.90 -3.00 1.77
N TYR A 39 -3.40 -2.81 0.56
CA TYR A 39 -3.01 -1.50 0.04
C TYR A 39 -4.19 -0.54 0.02
N PHE A 40 -5.37 -1.00 -0.38
CA PHE A 40 -6.57 -0.20 -0.35
C PHE A 40 -6.86 0.34 1.07
N LYS A 41 -6.85 -0.55 2.07
CA LYS A 41 -7.03 -0.16 3.48
C LYS A 41 -5.91 0.74 4.03
N LEU A 42 -4.72 0.68 3.45
CA LEU A 42 -3.61 1.55 3.85
C LEU A 42 -3.80 2.96 3.28
N PHE A 43 -4.42 3.06 2.10
CA PHE A 43 -4.64 4.33 1.41
C PHE A 43 -5.90 5.05 1.91
N ASP A 44 -7.00 4.32 2.13
CA ASP A 44 -8.25 4.82 2.74
C ASP A 44 -8.03 5.14 4.23
N GLN A 45 -7.62 6.39 4.52
CA GLN A 45 -7.21 6.83 5.86
C GLN A 45 -8.40 7.19 6.73
N ASP A 46 -9.44 7.75 6.13
CA ASP A 46 -10.66 8.14 6.85
C ASP A 46 -11.63 6.95 7.04
N GLY A 47 -11.42 5.85 6.32
CA GLY A 47 -12.19 4.62 6.43
C GLY A 47 -13.56 4.70 5.75
N ASN A 48 -13.74 5.63 4.81
CA ASN A 48 -15.01 5.84 4.11
C ASN A 48 -15.28 4.75 3.04
N GLY A 49 -14.30 3.88 2.75
CA GLY A 49 -14.41 2.77 1.81
C GLY A 49 -14.13 3.15 0.36
N LYS A 50 -13.60 4.35 0.13
CA LYS A 50 -13.09 4.87 -1.13
C LYS A 50 -11.73 5.52 -0.89
N ILE A 51 -10.99 5.76 -1.97
CA ILE A 51 -9.70 6.45 -1.90
C ILE A 51 -9.79 7.73 -2.71
N ASP A 52 -9.58 8.87 -2.06
CA ASP A 52 -9.49 10.16 -2.74
C ASP A 52 -8.06 10.49 -3.21
N LYS A 53 -7.91 11.63 -3.88
CA LYS A 53 -6.61 12.08 -4.41
C LYS A 53 -5.63 12.44 -3.29
N ASP A 54 -6.10 13.10 -2.24
CA ASP A 54 -5.28 13.60 -1.14
C ASP A 54 -4.71 12.44 -0.32
N GLU A 55 -5.52 11.39 -0.13
CA GLU A 55 -5.13 10.14 0.51
C GLU A 55 -4.02 9.41 -0.26
N LEU A 56 -4.15 9.26 -1.58
CA LEU A 56 -3.11 8.68 -2.41
C LEU A 56 -1.83 9.53 -2.42
N GLU A 57 -1.95 10.85 -2.55
CA GLU A 57 -0.81 11.77 -2.55
C GLU A 57 -0.03 11.71 -1.23
N THR A 58 -0.74 11.66 -0.10
CA THR A 58 -0.15 11.54 1.24
C THR A 58 0.70 10.28 1.35
N ILE A 59 0.17 9.14 0.88
CA ILE A 59 0.89 7.87 0.96
C ILE A 59 2.10 7.84 0.02
N PHE A 60 1.98 8.31 -1.21
CA PHE A 60 3.12 8.36 -2.13
C PHE A 60 4.22 9.29 -1.60
N THR A 61 3.86 10.44 -1.05
CA THR A 61 4.82 11.35 -0.40
C THR A 61 5.58 10.65 0.72
N ALA A 62 4.87 9.98 1.63
CA ALA A 62 5.49 9.24 2.73
C ALA A 62 6.43 8.12 2.24
N ILE A 63 6.04 7.38 1.20
CA ILE A 63 6.85 6.32 0.61
C ILE A 63 8.13 6.90 -0.01
N GLN A 64 8.04 8.00 -0.75
CA GLN A 64 9.19 8.65 -1.36
C GLN A 64 10.18 9.14 -0.30
N ASP A 65 9.70 9.71 0.80
CA ASP A 65 10.54 10.15 1.92
C ASP A 65 11.29 8.98 2.59
N ILE A 66 10.62 7.84 2.77
CA ILE A 66 11.21 6.64 3.39
C ILE A 66 12.25 5.98 2.47
N THR A 67 11.89 5.82 1.19
CA THR A 67 12.73 5.15 0.19
C THR A 67 13.82 6.07 -0.37
N ARG A 68 13.69 7.38 -0.17
CA ARG A 68 14.49 8.44 -0.79
C ARG A 68 14.45 8.39 -2.33
N MET A 69 13.32 7.95 -2.88
CA MET A 69 13.09 7.85 -4.32
C MET A 69 12.16 8.99 -4.77
N HIS A 70 12.74 10.09 -5.24
CA HIS A 70 12.00 11.28 -5.69
C HIS A 70 12.05 11.45 -7.23
N GLU A 71 11.97 10.34 -7.97
CA GLU A 71 12.11 10.38 -9.43
C GLU A 71 10.88 10.99 -10.14
N ILE A 72 9.69 10.84 -9.55
CA ILE A 72 8.42 11.32 -10.10
C ILE A 72 7.66 12.03 -8.99
N PRO A 73 7.15 13.27 -9.20
CA PRO A 73 6.34 13.96 -8.20
C PRO A 73 5.09 13.12 -7.81
N PRO A 74 4.73 13.05 -6.52
CA PRO A 74 3.52 12.32 -6.07
C PRO A 74 2.27 12.71 -6.85
N GLU A 75 2.09 13.98 -7.18
CA GLU A 75 0.92 14.52 -7.88
C GLU A 75 0.78 13.98 -9.31
N GLU A 76 1.92 13.76 -9.99
CA GLU A 76 1.95 13.15 -11.33
C GLU A 76 1.56 11.67 -11.25
N ILE A 77 2.04 10.95 -10.23
CA ILE A 77 1.68 9.55 -9.99
C ILE A 77 0.17 9.43 -9.73
N VAL A 78 -0.36 10.26 -8.84
CA VAL A 78 -1.79 10.29 -8.51
C VAL A 78 -2.62 10.57 -9.75
N SER A 79 -2.23 11.58 -10.54
CA SER A 79 -2.96 11.95 -11.76
C SER A 79 -3.00 10.79 -12.76
N LEU A 80 -1.88 10.09 -12.97
CA LEU A 80 -1.79 8.93 -13.86
C LEU A 80 -2.67 7.74 -13.39
N ILE A 81 -2.75 7.52 -12.09
CA ILE A 81 -3.60 6.46 -11.52
C ILE A 81 -5.07 6.79 -11.76
N PHE A 82 -5.51 8.00 -11.40
CA PHE A 82 -6.91 8.40 -11.56
C PHE A 82 -7.34 8.42 -13.03
N GLU A 83 -6.50 8.88 -13.95
CA GLU A 83 -6.81 8.85 -15.39
C GLU A 83 -7.10 7.42 -15.91
N LYS A 84 -6.44 6.41 -15.33
CA LYS A 84 -6.54 5.03 -15.78
C LYS A 84 -7.58 4.20 -15.02
N ILE A 85 -7.78 4.48 -13.74
CA ILE A 85 -8.57 3.63 -12.83
C ILE A 85 -9.95 4.21 -12.50
N ASP A 86 -10.11 5.54 -12.47
CA ASP A 86 -11.40 6.19 -12.15
C ASP A 86 -12.36 6.11 -13.35
N ILE A 87 -12.95 4.93 -13.57
CA ILE A 87 -13.83 4.64 -14.71
C ILE A 87 -15.13 5.45 -14.61
N ASN A 88 -15.65 5.63 -13.39
CA ASN A 88 -16.90 6.32 -13.15
C ASN A 88 -16.75 7.84 -13.10
N GLY A 89 -15.52 8.36 -12.94
CA GLY A 89 -15.21 9.78 -12.93
C GLY A 89 -15.74 10.50 -11.70
N GLU A 90 -15.87 9.78 -10.58
CA GLU A 90 -16.40 10.35 -9.32
C GLU A 90 -15.32 11.14 -8.56
N GLY A 91 -14.05 11.01 -8.95
CA GLY A 91 -12.92 11.61 -8.24
C GLY A 91 -12.51 10.84 -6.99
N GLU A 92 -13.05 9.64 -6.79
CA GLU A 92 -12.76 8.71 -5.70
C GLU A 92 -12.69 7.29 -6.26
N LEU A 93 -11.80 6.45 -5.74
CA LEU A 93 -11.64 5.05 -6.18
C LEU A 93 -12.29 4.10 -5.20
N THR A 94 -13.28 3.34 -5.65
CA THR A 94 -13.80 2.20 -4.89
C THR A 94 -12.80 1.04 -4.84
N LEU A 95 -12.97 0.12 -3.89
CA LEU A 95 -12.16 -1.10 -3.81
C LEU A 95 -12.18 -1.92 -5.11
N GLU A 96 -13.32 -1.96 -5.79
CA GLU A 96 -13.47 -2.70 -7.04
C GLU A 96 -12.71 -2.03 -8.18
N GLU A 97 -12.83 -0.71 -8.33
CA GLU A 97 -12.06 0.06 -9.31
C GLU A 97 -10.57 -0.08 -9.05
N PHE A 98 -10.13 0.11 -7.80
CA PHE A 98 -8.71 -0.04 -7.44
C PHE A 98 -8.15 -1.43 -7.78
N ILE A 99 -8.85 -2.51 -7.41
CA ILE A 99 -8.40 -3.87 -7.71
C ILE A 99 -8.40 -4.16 -9.21
N THR A 100 -9.44 -3.71 -9.92
CA THR A 100 -9.61 -3.99 -11.35
C THR A 100 -8.60 -3.19 -12.15
N GLY A 101 -8.52 -1.88 -11.94
CA GLY A 101 -7.55 -1.01 -12.59
C GLY A 101 -6.10 -1.42 -12.32
N ALA A 102 -5.74 -1.77 -11.08
CA ALA A 102 -4.40 -2.26 -10.79
C ALA A 102 -4.06 -3.55 -11.55
N LYS A 103 -5.03 -4.43 -11.82
CA LYS A 103 -4.79 -5.66 -12.61
C LYS A 103 -4.75 -5.42 -14.11
N GLU A 104 -5.55 -4.49 -14.60
CA GLU A 104 -5.65 -4.16 -16.03
C GLU A 104 -4.48 -3.30 -16.52
N HIS A 105 -3.81 -2.60 -15.60
CA HIS A 105 -2.65 -1.75 -15.88
C HIS A 105 -1.37 -2.32 -15.22
N PRO A 106 -0.58 -3.13 -15.94
CA PRO A 106 0.64 -3.76 -15.41
C PRO A 106 1.66 -2.77 -14.86
N ASP A 107 1.73 -1.57 -15.43
CA ASP A 107 2.58 -0.47 -14.97
C ASP A 107 2.20 0.01 -13.57
N ILE A 108 0.90 0.13 -13.28
CA ILE A 108 0.40 0.48 -11.94
C ILE A 108 0.70 -0.65 -10.97
N MET A 109 0.48 -1.91 -11.37
CA MET A 109 0.79 -3.06 -10.52
C MET A 109 2.29 -3.15 -10.19
N GLU A 110 3.15 -2.91 -11.18
CA GLU A 110 4.60 -2.91 -10.99
C GLU A 110 5.02 -1.77 -10.04
N MET A 111 4.45 -0.59 -10.23
CA MET A 111 4.67 0.56 -9.35
C MET A 111 4.26 0.26 -7.90
N LEU A 112 3.03 -0.24 -7.67
CA LEU A 112 2.55 -0.60 -6.33
C LEU A 112 3.43 -1.68 -5.68
N ASN A 113 3.87 -2.69 -6.44
CA ASN A 113 4.77 -3.72 -5.92
C ASN A 113 6.14 -3.17 -5.54
N LYS A 114 6.71 -2.28 -6.36
CA LYS A 114 8.02 -1.65 -6.09
C LYS A 114 7.96 -0.74 -4.88
N MET A 115 6.91 0.08 -4.78
CA MET A 115 6.73 1.01 -3.67
C MET A 115 6.51 0.31 -2.33
N MET A 116 5.83 -0.84 -2.37
CA MET A 116 5.58 -1.65 -1.18
C MET A 116 6.63 -2.76 -0.98
N ASP A 117 7.72 -2.74 -1.74
CA ASP A 117 8.84 -3.66 -1.53
C ASP A 117 9.68 -3.22 -0.33
N LEU A 118 9.38 -3.82 0.82
CA LEU A 118 10.13 -3.60 2.06
C LEU A 118 11.43 -4.42 2.13
N THR A 119 11.81 -5.16 1.09
CA THR A 119 13.06 -5.95 1.07
C THR A 119 14.29 -5.11 1.46
N PRO A 120 14.50 -3.88 0.95
CA PRO A 120 15.64 -3.05 1.35
C PRO A 120 15.66 -2.74 2.85
N VAL A 121 14.50 -2.43 3.43
CA VAL A 121 14.34 -2.13 4.86
C VAL A 121 14.63 -3.39 5.70
N LEU A 122 14.10 -4.55 5.29
CA LEU A 122 14.36 -5.82 5.97
C LEU A 122 15.84 -6.19 5.94
N VAL A 123 16.52 -5.98 4.81
CA VAL A 123 17.97 -6.22 4.67
C VAL A 123 18.76 -5.32 5.62
N ILE A 124 18.38 -4.05 5.77
CA ILE A 124 19.01 -3.13 6.73
C ILE A 124 18.78 -3.61 8.17
N ILE A 125 17.57 -4.01 8.54
CA ILE A 125 17.25 -4.52 9.89
C ILE A 125 18.05 -5.78 10.20
N ILE A 126 18.14 -6.72 9.25
CA ILE A 126 18.86 -7.99 9.41
C ILE A 126 20.38 -7.76 9.49
N ASN A 127 20.94 -6.92 8.62
CA ASN A 127 22.39 -6.66 8.57
C ASN A 127 22.85 -5.69 9.65
N GLY A 128 22.01 -4.76 10.09
CA GLY A 128 22.26 -3.85 11.21
C GLY A 128 22.46 -4.60 12.53
N ARG A 129 21.81 -5.76 12.72
CA ARG A 129 22.06 -6.66 13.86
C ARG A 129 23.43 -7.34 13.84
N ARG A 130 24.09 -7.47 12.68
CA ARG A 130 25.40 -8.16 12.58
C ARG A 130 26.60 -7.30 12.97
N LYS A 131 26.47 -5.97 13.04
CA LYS A 131 27.58 -5.06 13.38
C LYS A 131 27.73 -4.75 14.88
N SER A 132 26.98 -5.44 15.73
CA SER A 132 27.02 -5.28 17.19
C SER A 132 27.46 -6.57 17.89
N VAL A 133 28.57 -7.19 17.47
CA VAL A 133 29.36 -8.16 18.25
C VAL A 133 30.82 -8.01 17.86
#